data_AF-A0A259GRL8-F1
#
_entry.id   AF-A0A259GRL8-F1
#
_cell.length_a   1.000
_cell.length_b   1.000
_cell.length_c   1.000
_cell.angle_alpha   90.00
_cell.angle_beta   90.00
_cell.angle_gamma   90.00
#
_symmetry.space_group_name_H-M   'P 1'
#
loop_
_entity.id
_entity.type
_entity.pdbx_description
1 polymer ?
#
loop_
_entity_poly.entity_id
_entity_poly.type
_entity_poly.pdbx_seq_one_letter_code
_entity_poly.pdbx_strand_id
1 'polypeptide(L)'
;MTQQYKSAVKGNWYNGYSPIERDNKFKVLKKLIAAGTLPLASGPCALCSDPDIPVEYHSEDYGEPYLWEPPAMYCLCRSCHRYKLHQRFWQQSLWLSFIAHVRRGGYSRDLKQADIKQEVETCRHAIEQGQIFTLSPLRPYQNIVGLEWFANLRIDAASLTDPASRLNRDSLLNKE
;
A
#
# COMPACT_ATOMS: atom_id res chain seq x y z
N MET A 1 -16.69 -19.65 -10.61
CA MET A 1 -16.71 -18.28 -10.02
C MET A 1 -16.81 -17.28 -11.15
N THR A 2 -17.88 -16.50 -11.14
CA THR A 2 -18.50 -15.88 -12.31
C THR A 2 -17.70 -14.73 -12.93
N GLN A 3 -17.77 -14.69 -14.26
CA GLN A 3 -17.21 -13.73 -15.22
C GLN A 3 -17.74 -12.29 -15.06
N GLN A 4 -18.35 -11.98 -13.91
CA GLN A 4 -19.18 -10.80 -13.65
C GLN A 4 -18.42 -9.64 -13.00
N TYR A 5 -17.21 -9.89 -12.46
CA TYR A 5 -16.37 -8.85 -11.84
C TYR A 5 -15.37 -8.17 -12.78
N LYS A 6 -15.42 -8.48 -14.09
CA LYS A 6 -14.55 -7.83 -15.10
C LYS A 6 -15.10 -6.50 -15.65
N SER A 7 -16.27 -6.02 -15.20
CA SER A 7 -16.92 -4.84 -15.82
C SER A 7 -17.25 -3.66 -14.89
N ALA A 8 -16.82 -3.63 -13.63
CA ALA A 8 -17.30 -2.62 -12.68
C ALA A 8 -16.19 -1.87 -11.92
N VAL A 9 -15.33 -1.12 -12.63
CA VAL A 9 -14.95 0.22 -12.13
C VAL A 9 -14.80 1.15 -13.34
N LYS A 10 -15.91 1.80 -13.72
CA LYS A 10 -15.92 2.91 -14.67
C LYS A 10 -15.26 4.10 -13.96
N GLY A 11 -13.93 4.16 -14.03
CA GLY A 11 -13.08 5.17 -13.40
C GLY A 11 -12.15 4.58 -12.34
N ASN A 12 -10.84 4.77 -12.47
CA ASN A 12 -9.81 4.39 -11.49
C ASN A 12 -9.95 5.13 -10.13
N TRP A 13 -11.04 4.88 -9.38
CA TRP A 13 -11.26 5.40 -8.03
C TRP A 13 -10.31 4.75 -7.02
N TYR A 14 -9.96 5.47 -5.96
CA TYR A 14 -9.09 4.94 -4.89
C TYR A 14 -9.36 5.67 -3.58
N ASN A 15 -9.69 4.95 -2.50
CA ASN A 15 -10.02 5.50 -1.18
C ASN A 15 -11.03 6.67 -1.21
N GLY A 16 -12.07 6.57 -2.06
CA GLY A 16 -13.06 7.64 -2.21
C GLY A 16 -12.62 8.84 -3.03
N TYR A 17 -11.43 8.81 -3.65
CA TYR A 17 -10.97 9.82 -4.61
C TYR A 17 -11.21 9.37 -6.04
N SER A 18 -11.74 10.29 -6.84
CA SER A 18 -12.02 10.10 -8.25
C SER A 18 -10.73 10.05 -9.09
N PRO A 19 -10.79 9.50 -10.32
CA PRO A 19 -9.64 9.52 -11.23
C PRO A 19 -9.13 10.94 -11.52
N ILE A 20 -10.04 11.93 -11.58
CA ILE A 20 -9.72 13.32 -11.87
C ILE A 20 -8.90 13.92 -10.73
N GLU A 21 -9.31 13.73 -9.47
CA GLU A 21 -8.56 14.18 -8.29
C GLU A 21 -7.14 13.59 -8.29
N ARG A 22 -7.03 12.29 -8.60
CA ARG A 22 -5.75 11.59 -8.66
C ARG A 22 -4.83 12.13 -9.76
N ASP A 23 -5.38 12.32 -10.96
CA ASP A 23 -4.65 12.86 -12.11
C ASP A 23 -4.20 14.30 -11.87
N ASN A 24 -5.01 15.11 -11.20
CA ASN A 24 -4.67 16.48 -10.85
C ASN A 24 -3.49 16.52 -9.87
N LYS A 25 -3.54 15.76 -8.77
CA LYS A 25 -2.39 15.66 -7.86
C LYS A 25 -1.14 15.16 -8.58
N PHE A 26 -1.27 14.16 -9.46
CA PHE A 26 -0.14 13.63 -10.22
C PHE A 26 0.50 14.67 -11.17
N LYS A 27 -0.31 15.53 -11.80
CA LYS A 27 0.20 16.63 -12.63
C LYS A 27 0.98 17.65 -11.79
N VAL A 28 0.47 18.01 -10.60
CA VAL A 28 1.18 18.93 -9.70
C VAL A 28 2.48 18.31 -9.19
N LEU A 29 2.44 17.03 -8.79
CA LEU A 29 3.62 16.27 -8.37
C LEU A 29 4.75 16.36 -9.42
N LYS A 30 4.43 16.06 -10.68
CA LYS A 30 5.39 16.14 -11.79
C LYS A 30 5.99 17.52 -11.96
N LYS A 31 5.18 18.58 -11.83
CA LYS A 31 5.65 19.96 -11.94
C LYS A 31 6.60 20.31 -10.79
N LEU A 32 6.28 19.92 -9.55
CA LEU A 32 7.12 20.18 -8.38
C LEU A 32 8.47 19.45 -8.47
N ILE A 33 8.47 18.20 -8.95
CA ILE A 33 9.71 17.45 -9.20
C ILE A 33 10.54 18.11 -10.29
N ALA A 34 9.92 18.48 -11.42
CA ALA A 34 10.62 19.13 -12.52
C ALA A 34 11.21 20.50 -12.12
N ALA A 35 10.54 21.22 -11.22
CA ALA A 35 11.02 22.48 -10.67
C ALA A 35 12.07 22.32 -9.54
N GLY A 36 12.35 21.09 -9.10
CA GLY A 36 13.24 20.82 -7.97
C GLY A 36 12.66 21.20 -6.60
N THR A 37 11.38 21.60 -6.53
CA THR A 37 10.70 21.94 -5.26
C THR A 37 10.38 20.70 -4.44
N LEU A 38 10.08 19.57 -5.10
CA LEU A 38 9.94 18.27 -4.46
C LEU A 38 11.06 17.35 -4.96
N PRO A 39 11.76 16.61 -4.08
CA PRO A 39 12.78 15.68 -4.51
C PRO A 39 12.17 14.51 -5.31
N LEU A 40 13.04 13.73 -5.97
CA LEU A 40 12.65 12.42 -6.48
C LEU A 40 12.34 11.49 -5.30
N ALA A 41 11.43 10.54 -5.51
CA ALA A 41 11.15 9.50 -4.52
C ALA A 41 12.44 8.72 -4.19
N SER A 42 12.78 8.67 -2.92
CA SER A 42 14.00 8.04 -2.41
C SER A 42 13.78 7.41 -1.03
N GLY A 43 14.78 6.67 -0.57
CA GLY A 43 14.78 6.01 0.74
C GLY A 43 14.23 4.58 0.68
N PRO A 44 14.17 3.90 1.83
CA PRO A 44 13.61 2.56 1.91
C PRO A 44 12.12 2.57 1.55
N CYS A 45 11.64 1.46 1.00
CA CYS A 45 10.21 1.28 0.76
C CYS A 45 9.42 1.44 2.06
N ALA A 46 8.52 2.41 2.15
CA ALA A 46 7.76 2.68 3.38
C ALA A 46 6.81 1.54 3.79
N LEU A 47 6.57 0.56 2.91
CA LEU A 47 5.76 -0.62 3.24
C LEU A 47 6.63 -1.79 3.71
N CYS A 48 7.60 -2.25 2.91
CA CYS A 48 8.39 -3.44 3.25
C CYS A 48 9.76 -3.13 3.86
N SER A 49 10.15 -1.86 3.98
CA SER A 49 11.44 -1.39 4.51
C SER A 49 12.68 -1.88 3.74
N ASP A 50 12.52 -2.24 2.45
CA ASP A 50 13.64 -2.64 1.59
C ASP A 50 14.48 -1.39 1.25
N PRO A 51 15.77 -1.34 1.63
CA PRO A 51 16.61 -0.14 1.48
C PRO A 51 17.26 -0.02 0.10
N ASP A 52 17.35 -1.10 -0.68
CA ASP A 52 18.17 -1.14 -1.91
C ASP A 52 17.33 -1.17 -3.19
N ILE A 53 16.01 -0.98 -3.08
CA ILE A 53 15.09 -1.04 -4.21
C ILE A 53 14.65 0.36 -4.63
N PRO A 54 14.55 0.66 -5.93
CA PRO A 54 13.94 1.91 -6.39
C PRO A 54 12.50 2.05 -5.92
N VAL A 55 12.14 3.27 -5.55
CA VAL A 55 10.81 3.64 -5.03
C VAL A 55 10.12 4.66 -5.94
N GLU A 56 8.79 4.71 -5.83
CA GLU A 56 7.92 5.69 -6.48
C GLU A 56 6.96 6.28 -5.45
N TYR A 57 6.52 7.52 -5.67
CA TYR A 57 5.53 8.15 -4.81
C TYR A 57 4.17 7.44 -4.92
N HIS A 58 3.56 7.19 -3.77
CA HIS A 58 2.20 6.72 -3.61
C HIS A 58 1.43 7.69 -2.70
N SER A 59 0.26 8.15 -3.12
CA SER A 59 -0.61 8.99 -2.28
C SER A 59 -1.78 8.19 -1.72
N GLU A 60 -2.00 8.33 -0.42
CA GLU A 60 -3.20 7.86 0.28
C GLU A 60 -4.25 8.98 0.44
N ASP A 61 -3.83 10.26 0.32
CA ASP A 61 -4.70 11.45 0.29
C ASP A 61 -4.52 12.23 -1.03
N TYR A 62 -5.60 12.40 -1.79
CA TYR A 62 -5.63 13.21 -3.01
C TYR A 62 -6.40 14.53 -2.87
N GLY A 63 -6.72 14.95 -1.65
CA GLY A 63 -7.45 16.20 -1.37
C GLY A 63 -6.58 17.45 -1.50
N GLU A 64 -7.22 18.58 -1.79
CA GLU A 64 -6.58 19.91 -1.81
C GLU A 64 -6.76 20.63 -0.46
N PRO A 65 -5.75 21.36 0.07
CA PRO A 65 -4.41 21.53 -0.49
C PRO A 65 -3.58 20.24 -0.45
N TYR A 66 -2.76 19.98 -1.48
CA TYR A 66 -2.01 18.72 -1.55
C TYR A 66 -0.92 18.64 -0.49
N LEU A 67 -0.90 17.53 0.24
CA LEU A 67 0.16 17.18 1.18
C LEU A 67 1.12 16.18 0.54
N TRP A 68 2.42 16.45 0.72
CA TRP A 68 3.52 15.74 0.04
C TRP A 68 4.39 14.90 1.00
N GLU A 69 3.92 14.68 2.22
CA GLU A 69 4.63 13.92 3.24
C GLU A 69 3.70 12.88 3.88
N PRO A 70 4.26 11.88 4.59
CA PRO A 70 3.46 10.97 5.38
C PRO A 70 2.56 11.72 6.38
N PRO A 71 1.32 11.28 6.57
CA PRO A 71 0.71 10.06 6.02
C PRO A 71 -0.04 10.25 4.70
N ALA A 72 0.02 11.43 4.07
CA ALA A 72 -0.65 11.67 2.80
C ALA A 72 0.08 11.04 1.60
N MET A 73 1.42 10.94 1.67
CA MET A 73 2.25 10.39 0.60
C MET A 73 3.42 9.58 1.15
N TYR A 74 3.75 8.48 0.47
CA TYR A 74 4.79 7.53 0.84
C TYR A 74 5.68 7.19 -0.36
N CYS A 75 6.94 6.81 -0.10
CA CYS A 75 7.85 6.22 -1.07
C CYS A 75 7.72 4.70 -1.04
N LEU A 76 7.22 4.08 -2.11
CA LEU A 76 6.98 2.63 -2.18
C LEU A 76 7.75 1.99 -3.33
N CYS A 77 8.30 0.80 -3.12
CA CYS A 77 8.81 0.03 -4.25
C CYS A 77 7.66 -0.38 -5.17
N ARG A 78 7.95 -0.50 -6.47
CA ARG A 78 6.95 -0.83 -7.49
C ARG A 78 6.10 -2.04 -7.13
N SER A 79 6.72 -3.06 -6.52
CA SER A 79 6.02 -4.28 -6.16
C SER A 79 5.01 -4.07 -5.02
N CYS A 80 5.42 -3.40 -3.96
CA CYS A 80 4.53 -3.04 -2.84
C CYS A 80 3.39 -2.14 -3.32
N HIS A 81 3.71 -1.14 -4.15
CA HIS A 81 2.72 -0.19 -4.65
C HIS A 81 1.69 -0.88 -5.57
N ARG A 82 2.13 -1.47 -6.69
CA ARG A 82 1.25 -1.88 -7.79
C ARG A 82 0.65 -3.26 -7.61
N TYR A 83 1.37 -4.19 -6.97
CA TYR A 83 0.98 -5.60 -6.90
C TYR A 83 0.48 -6.04 -5.52
N LYS A 84 0.62 -5.18 -4.50
CA LYS A 84 0.16 -5.48 -3.13
C LYS A 84 -0.89 -4.47 -2.69
N LEU A 85 -0.49 -3.21 -2.55
CA LEU A 85 -1.35 -2.15 -2.00
C LEU A 85 -2.59 -1.87 -2.86
N HIS A 86 -2.44 -1.68 -4.18
CA HIS A 86 -3.59 -1.46 -5.08
C HIS A 86 -4.45 -2.71 -5.28
N GLN A 87 -3.90 -3.90 -5.02
CA GLN A 87 -4.64 -5.17 -5.18
C GLN A 87 -5.38 -5.59 -3.91
N ARG A 88 -5.12 -4.94 -2.76
CA ARG A 88 -5.68 -5.32 -1.46
C ARG A 88 -7.20 -5.39 -1.43
N PHE A 89 -7.87 -4.55 -2.23
CA PHE A 89 -9.33 -4.49 -2.32
C PHE A 89 -9.98 -5.77 -2.88
N TRP A 90 -9.22 -6.53 -3.67
CA TRP A 90 -9.72 -7.69 -4.43
C TRP A 90 -9.00 -8.99 -4.05
N GLN A 91 -7.82 -8.88 -3.46
CA GLN A 91 -6.97 -10.00 -3.08
C GLN A 91 -6.60 -9.88 -1.60
N GLN A 92 -7.62 -9.95 -0.74
CA GLN A 92 -7.47 -9.73 0.70
C GLN A 92 -6.55 -10.77 1.35
N SER A 93 -6.67 -12.06 1.03
CA SER A 93 -5.78 -13.10 1.56
C SER A 93 -4.32 -12.88 1.14
N LEU A 94 -4.09 -12.44 -0.11
CA LEU A 94 -2.76 -12.06 -0.59
C LEU A 94 -2.21 -10.83 0.15
N TRP A 95 -3.05 -9.84 0.43
CA TRP A 95 -2.65 -8.69 1.23
C TRP A 95 -2.26 -9.10 2.66
N LEU A 96 -3.11 -9.88 3.34
CA LEU A 96 -2.89 -10.31 4.72
C LEU A 96 -1.63 -11.18 4.86
N SER A 97 -1.46 -12.17 3.98
CA SER A 97 -0.24 -12.99 3.94
C SER A 97 1.01 -12.16 3.62
N PHE A 98 0.89 -11.14 2.78
CA PHE A 98 1.99 -10.23 2.50
C PHE A 98 2.33 -9.31 3.69
N ILE A 99 1.34 -8.83 4.45
CA ILE A 99 1.60 -8.08 5.69
C ILE A 99 2.28 -8.97 6.73
N ALA A 100 1.88 -10.24 6.85
CA ALA A 100 2.59 -11.20 7.68
C ALA A 100 4.05 -11.39 7.23
N HIS A 101 4.29 -11.47 5.90
CA HIS A 101 5.64 -11.51 5.33
C HIS A 101 6.45 -10.24 5.63
N VAL A 102 5.84 -9.06 5.62
CA VAL A 102 6.52 -7.82 6.00
C VAL A 102 6.89 -7.83 7.49
N ARG A 103 5.95 -8.23 8.35
CA ARG A 103 6.12 -8.25 9.82
C ARG A 103 7.13 -9.29 10.31
N ARG A 104 7.45 -10.32 9.52
CA ARG A 104 8.59 -11.23 9.79
C ARG A 104 9.96 -10.68 9.30
N GLY A 105 10.00 -9.43 8.83
CA GLY A 105 11.18 -8.79 8.26
C GLY A 105 11.41 -9.07 6.77
N GLY A 106 10.38 -9.49 6.05
CA GLY A 106 10.44 -9.82 4.63
C GLY A 106 10.24 -8.62 3.70
N TYR A 107 11.06 -8.57 2.66
CA TYR A 107 10.94 -7.60 1.58
C TYR A 107 10.11 -8.18 0.44
N SER A 108 9.50 -7.32 -0.37
CA SER A 108 8.78 -7.83 -1.55
C SER A 108 9.71 -8.55 -2.54
N ARG A 109 11.01 -8.20 -2.59
CA ARG A 109 11.99 -8.89 -3.45
C ARG A 109 12.28 -10.32 -3.01
N ASP A 110 12.08 -10.64 -1.73
CA ASP A 110 12.32 -11.98 -1.19
C ASP A 110 11.34 -13.01 -1.77
N LEU A 111 10.16 -12.58 -2.22
CA LEU A 111 9.17 -13.46 -2.87
C LEU A 111 9.62 -13.99 -4.25
N LYS A 112 10.81 -13.59 -4.72
CA LYS A 112 11.48 -14.22 -5.87
C LYS A 112 12.17 -15.54 -5.48
N GLN A 113 12.47 -15.74 -4.19
CA GLN A 113 13.03 -16.99 -3.67
C GLN A 113 11.89 -18.00 -3.48
N ALA A 114 12.08 -19.21 -4.01
CA ALA A 114 11.00 -20.18 -4.16
C ALA A 114 10.48 -20.70 -2.82
N ASP A 115 11.38 -20.93 -1.87
CA ASP A 115 11.10 -21.34 -0.49
C ASP A 115 10.28 -20.28 0.27
N ILE A 116 10.72 -19.02 0.23
CA ILE A 116 10.02 -17.90 0.87
C ILE A 116 8.64 -17.71 0.24
N LYS A 117 8.56 -17.74 -1.09
CA LYS A 117 7.29 -17.65 -1.81
C LYS A 117 6.35 -18.77 -1.39
N GLN A 118 6.84 -20.01 -1.35
CA GLN A 118 6.03 -21.17 -0.98
C GLN A 118 5.49 -21.05 0.45
N GLU A 119 6.32 -20.60 1.39
CA GLU A 119 5.90 -20.39 2.78
C GLU A 119 4.79 -19.33 2.91
N VAL A 120 4.91 -18.23 2.14
CA VAL A 120 3.88 -17.18 2.10
C VAL A 120 2.59 -17.65 1.45
N GLU A 121 2.67 -18.49 0.40
CA GLU A 121 1.47 -19.11 -0.20
C GLU A 121 0.80 -20.09 0.77
N THR A 122 1.57 -20.88 1.53
CA THR A 122 1.02 -21.73 2.60
C THR A 122 0.32 -20.88 3.66
N CYS A 123 0.92 -19.77 4.09
CA CYS A 123 0.29 -18.81 5.00
C CYS A 123 -1.00 -18.23 4.42
N ARG A 124 -1.02 -17.87 3.13
CA ARG A 124 -2.23 -17.39 2.43
C ARG A 124 -3.35 -18.42 2.50
N HIS A 125 -3.06 -19.68 2.20
CA HIS A 125 -4.05 -20.77 2.27
C HIS A 125 -4.56 -21.01 3.69
N ALA A 126 -3.70 -20.95 4.70
CA ALA A 126 -4.11 -21.04 6.10
C ALA A 126 -5.08 -19.89 6.48
N ILE A 127 -4.78 -18.66 6.07
CA ILE A 127 -5.66 -17.49 6.28
C ILE A 127 -7.03 -17.72 5.63
N GLU A 128 -7.07 -18.22 4.39
CA GLU A 128 -8.32 -18.53 3.67
C GLU A 128 -9.16 -19.60 4.39
N GLN A 129 -8.51 -20.49 5.14
CA GLN A 129 -9.15 -21.54 5.94
C GLN A 129 -9.44 -21.12 7.39
N GLY A 130 -9.14 -19.86 7.78
CA GLY A 130 -9.29 -19.40 9.15
C GLY A 130 -8.32 -20.06 10.13
N GLN A 131 -7.20 -20.60 9.64
CA GLN A 131 -6.18 -21.27 10.44
C GLN A 131 -5.07 -20.29 10.85
N ILE A 132 -4.46 -20.58 12.00
CA ILE A 132 -3.27 -19.86 12.46
C ILE A 132 -2.05 -20.45 11.75
N PHE A 133 -1.25 -19.58 11.13
CA PHE A 133 0.02 -19.95 10.54
C PHE A 133 1.06 -18.90 10.90
N THR A 134 2.21 -19.34 11.40
CA THR A 134 3.31 -18.46 11.77
C THR A 134 4.44 -18.62 10.76
N LEU A 135 4.77 -17.53 10.08
CA LEU A 135 5.90 -17.48 9.17
C LEU A 135 7.22 -17.43 9.95
N SER A 136 8.25 -18.12 9.47
CA SER A 136 9.60 -18.08 10.04
C SER A 136 10.21 -16.67 9.95
N PRO A 137 10.91 -16.16 10.97
CA PRO A 137 11.52 -14.83 10.89
C PRO A 137 12.63 -14.78 9.82
N LEU A 138 12.69 -13.69 9.05
CA LEU A 138 13.78 -13.43 8.10
C LEU A 138 14.76 -12.39 8.63
N ARG A 139 14.25 -11.30 9.22
CA ARG A 139 15.03 -10.17 9.73
C ARG A 139 14.30 -9.55 10.93
N PRO A 140 15.00 -8.83 11.83
CA PRO A 140 14.34 -8.07 12.89
C PRO A 140 13.40 -7.02 12.29
N TYR A 141 12.12 -7.10 12.64
CA TYR A 141 11.13 -6.11 12.24
C TYR A 141 11.25 -4.87 13.12
N GLN A 142 11.40 -3.71 12.50
CA GLN A 142 11.74 -2.46 13.20
C GLN A 142 10.52 -1.66 13.67
N ASN A 143 9.31 -1.99 13.19
CA ASN A 143 8.09 -1.26 13.51
C ASN A 143 7.27 -1.97 14.59
N ILE A 144 6.43 -1.20 15.28
CA ILE A 144 5.45 -1.74 16.23
C ILE A 144 4.24 -2.24 15.44
N VAL A 145 3.94 -3.53 15.58
CA VAL A 145 2.77 -4.16 14.96
C VAL A 145 1.48 -3.47 15.41
N GLY A 146 0.65 -3.08 14.45
CA GLY A 146 -0.61 -2.36 14.67
C GLY A 146 -0.49 -0.83 14.59
N LEU A 147 0.73 -0.30 14.71
CA LEU A 147 1.01 1.14 14.57
C LEU A 147 1.59 1.50 13.20
N GLU A 148 1.77 0.51 12.32
CA GLU A 148 2.21 0.78 10.95
C GLU A 148 1.13 1.54 10.18
N TRP A 149 1.53 2.44 9.29
CA TRP A 149 0.56 3.24 8.53
C TRP A 149 -0.40 2.37 7.70
N PHE A 150 0.03 1.19 7.28
CA PHE A 150 -0.78 0.25 6.51
C PHE A 150 -1.64 -0.69 7.38
N ALA A 151 -1.47 -0.67 8.71
CA ALA A 151 -2.11 -1.63 9.61
C ALA A 151 -3.64 -1.52 9.63
N ASN A 152 -4.15 -0.30 9.47
CA ASN A 152 -5.57 0.02 9.58
C ASN A 152 -6.18 0.46 8.24
N LEU A 153 -5.52 0.18 7.12
CA LEU A 153 -6.09 0.46 5.81
C LEU A 153 -7.32 -0.41 5.57
N ARG A 154 -8.36 0.19 5.01
CA ARG A 154 -9.48 -0.56 4.45
C ARG A 154 -9.02 -1.40 3.26
N ILE A 155 -9.53 -2.63 3.21
CA ILE A 155 -9.22 -3.63 2.18
C ILE A 155 -10.47 -4.16 1.49
N ASP A 156 -11.64 -3.59 1.79
CA ASP A 156 -12.90 -3.94 1.15
C ASP A 156 -13.11 -3.14 -0.13
N ALA A 157 -13.77 -3.71 -1.13
CA ALA A 157 -14.01 -3.04 -2.40
C ALA A 157 -14.87 -1.78 -2.28
N ALA A 158 -15.74 -1.67 -1.27
CA ALA A 158 -16.59 -0.49 -1.08
C ALA A 158 -15.75 0.76 -0.76
N SER A 159 -14.60 0.59 -0.10
CA SER A 159 -13.69 1.68 0.22
C SER A 159 -13.11 2.43 -1.00
N LEU A 160 -13.16 1.85 -2.20
CA LEU A 160 -12.65 2.50 -3.41
C LEU A 160 -13.39 3.77 -3.75
N THR A 161 -14.70 3.78 -3.56
CA THR A 161 -15.58 4.90 -3.92
C THR A 161 -16.19 5.60 -2.71
N ASP A 162 -16.08 5.02 -1.51
CA ASP A 162 -16.65 5.56 -0.28
C ASP A 162 -15.86 6.79 0.19
N PRO A 163 -16.46 7.99 0.22
CA PRO A 163 -15.81 9.21 0.73
C PRO A 163 -15.35 9.10 2.19
N ALA A 164 -15.97 8.24 3.01
CA ALA A 164 -15.52 8.00 4.38
C ALA A 164 -14.19 7.20 4.44
N SER A 165 -13.71 6.68 3.30
CA SER A 165 -12.38 6.08 3.18
C SER A 165 -11.28 7.11 2.93
N ARG A 166 -11.64 8.38 2.69
CA ARG A 166 -10.67 9.46 2.59
C ARG A 166 -9.99 9.63 3.93
N LEU A 167 -8.69 9.91 3.90
CA LEU A 167 -7.90 10.11 5.09
C LEU A 167 -8.44 11.33 5.86
N ASN A 168 -8.71 11.18 7.16
CA ASN A 168 -9.16 12.31 7.98
C ASN A 168 -8.03 13.35 8.06
N ARG A 169 -8.27 14.56 7.56
CA ARG A 169 -7.24 15.61 7.45
C ARG A 169 -7.04 16.38 8.75
N ASP A 170 -8.05 16.40 9.62
CA ASP A 170 -7.95 17.04 10.94
C ASP A 170 -6.98 16.28 11.84
N SER A 171 -6.80 14.97 11.62
CA SER A 171 -5.76 14.19 12.30
C SER A 171 -4.36 14.31 11.67
N LEU A 172 -4.24 15.00 10.53
CA LEU A 172 -2.95 15.24 9.86
C LEU A 172 -2.34 16.58 10.20
N LEU A 173 -3.19 17.60 10.33
CA LEU A 173 -2.77 18.97 10.60
C LEU A 173 -2.50 19.22 12.08
N ASN A 174 -3.01 18.37 12.98
CA ASN A 174 -2.86 18.50 14.43
C ASN A 174 -1.81 17.54 15.04
N LYS A 175 -0.83 17.10 14.25
CA LYS A 175 0.33 16.38 14.80
C LYS A 175 1.34 17.41 15.33
N GLU A 176 1.08 17.89 16.55
CA GLU A 176 2.10 18.54 17.41
C GLU A 176 2.99 17.48 18.06
#